data_AF-A0A6C0M0N7-F1
#
_entry.id   AF-A0A6C0M0N7-F1
#
_cell.length_a   1.000
_cell.length_b   1.000
_cell.length_c   1.000
_cell.angle_alpha   90.00
_cell.angle_beta   90.00
_cell.angle_gamma   90.00
#
_symmetry.space_group_name_H-M   'P 1'
#
loop_
_entity.id
_entity.type
_entity.pdbx_description
1 polymer ?
#
loop_
_entity_poly.entity_id
_entity_poly.type
_entity_poly.pdbx_seq_one_letter_code
_entity_poly.pdbx_strand_id
1 'polypeptide(L)'
;MKLYQLYFFVLKFLILTHIVISRLGFSIANSPIFTILDAVFKVSIGLFLAIYFWFFRPKGLDWEDSVIVSIAGIMLLNEIKFGPLLQLYKAEDELIDAVKTNSGF
;
A
#
# COMPACT_ATOMS: atom_id res chain seq x y z
N MET A 1 -0.52 15.24 -20.29
CA MET A 1 0.56 14.47 -19.62
C MET A 1 0.38 13.01 -19.95
N LYS A 2 1.45 12.25 -20.19
CA LYS A 2 1.32 10.83 -20.52
C LYS A 2 0.91 10.03 -19.27
N LEU A 3 0.13 8.96 -19.41
CA LEU A 3 -0.46 8.20 -18.28
C LEU A 3 0.57 7.78 -17.23
N TYR A 4 1.78 7.41 -17.68
CA TYR A 4 2.86 7.00 -16.79
C TYR A 4 3.36 8.14 -15.88
N GLN A 5 3.33 9.40 -16.34
CA GLN A 5 3.75 10.55 -15.52
C GLN A 5 2.78 10.77 -14.37
N LEU A 6 1.48 10.60 -14.61
CA LEU A 6 0.45 10.69 -13.57
C LEU A 6 0.65 9.59 -12.52
N TYR A 7 0.89 8.36 -12.96
CA TYR A 7 1.22 7.25 -12.05
C TYR A 7 2.44 7.57 -11.17
N PHE A 8 3.55 8.03 -11.78
CA PHE A 8 4.74 8.41 -11.02
C PHE A 8 4.52 9.59 -10.08
N PHE A 9 3.66 10.54 -10.46
CA PHE A 9 3.30 11.66 -9.59
C PHE A 9 2.52 11.19 -8.35
N VAL A 10 1.51 10.34 -8.55
CA VAL A 10 0.72 9.74 -7.47
C VAL A 10 1.61 8.88 -6.57
N LEU A 11 2.50 8.07 -7.15
CA LEU A 11 3.44 7.23 -6.41
C LEU A 11 4.38 8.08 -5.54
N LYS A 12 4.96 9.17 -6.08
CA LYS A 12 5.78 10.10 -5.30
C LYS A 12 5.01 10.73 -4.14
N PHE A 13 3.77 11.12 -4.38
CA PHE A 13 2.92 11.70 -3.34
C PHE A 13 2.60 10.70 -2.23
N LEU A 14 2.26 9.45 -2.58
CA LEU A 14 2.06 8.36 -1.62
C LEU A 14 3.32 8.10 -0.80
N ILE A 15 4.49 8.11 -1.45
CA ILE A 15 5.76 7.91 -0.78
C ILE A 15 6.07 9.02 0.23
N LEU A 16 5.91 10.28 -0.19
CA LEU A 16 6.10 11.44 0.68
C LEU A 16 5.17 11.38 1.89
N THR A 17 3.89 11.09 1.65
CA THR A 17 2.89 10.95 2.71
C THR A 17 3.28 9.86 3.70
N HIS A 18 3.70 8.70 3.22
CA HIS A 18 4.11 7.59 4.07
C HIS A 18 5.38 7.92 4.87
N ILE A 19 6.37 8.59 4.28
CA ILE A 19 7.58 9.05 4.98
C ILE A 19 7.23 10.06 6.08
N VAL A 20 6.37 11.04 5.79
CA VAL A 20 5.94 12.05 6.77
C VAL A 20 5.24 11.37 7.95
N ILE A 21 4.30 10.46 7.68
CA ILE A 21 3.58 9.74 8.73
C ILE A 21 4.51 8.84 9.54
N SER A 22 5.45 8.14 8.89
CA SER A 22 6.44 7.29 9.57
C SER A 22 7.40 8.09 10.45
N ARG A 23 7.80 9.30 9.98
CA ARG A 23 8.70 10.20 10.72
C ARG A 23 8.04 10.88 11.91
N LEU A 24 6.73 11.08 11.86
CA LEU A 24 5.99 11.66 12.97
C LEU A 24 6.02 10.77 14.21
N GLY A 25 6.41 9.48 14.11
CA GLY A 25 6.78 8.63 15.25
C GLY A 25 5.67 8.41 16.29
N PHE A 26 4.48 8.97 16.05
CA PHE A 26 3.36 8.86 16.95
C PHE A 26 2.87 7.43 16.91
N SER A 27 2.64 6.91 18.11
CA SER A 27 1.84 5.77 18.60
C SER A 27 0.57 5.40 17.79
N ILE A 28 0.68 5.37 16.47
CA ILE A 28 -0.34 5.13 15.46
C ILE A 28 -0.16 3.68 14.92
N ALA A 29 0.78 2.92 15.47
CA ALA A 29 0.94 1.48 15.20
C ALA A 29 -0.35 0.66 15.46
N ASN A 30 -1.29 1.20 16.23
CA ASN A 30 -2.63 0.63 16.46
C ASN A 30 -3.75 1.37 15.70
N SER A 31 -3.43 2.41 14.93
CA SER A 31 -4.46 3.15 14.20
C SER A 31 -4.82 2.43 12.90
N PRO A 32 -6.11 2.19 12.67
CA PRO A 32 -6.59 1.55 11.45
C PRO A 32 -6.20 2.32 10.18
N ILE A 33 -6.20 3.65 10.23
CA ILE A 33 -5.87 4.52 9.08
C ILE A 33 -4.42 4.32 8.64
N PHE A 34 -3.51 4.13 9.59
CA PHE A 34 -2.10 3.86 9.28
C PHE A 34 -1.91 2.51 8.64
N THR A 35 -2.65 1.48 9.07
CA THR A 35 -2.57 0.16 8.45
C THR A 35 -3.03 0.20 7.00
N ILE A 36 -4.10 0.95 6.69
CA ILE A 36 -4.58 1.14 5.32
C ILE A 36 -3.52 1.86 4.49
N LEU A 37 -2.96 2.96 5.00
CA LEU A 37 -1.94 3.73 4.28
C LEU A 37 -0.65 2.94 4.07
N ASP A 38 -0.23 2.14 5.06
CA ASP A 38 0.91 1.22 4.94
C ASP A 38 0.65 0.15 3.88
N ALA A 39 -0.53 -0.47 3.90
CA ALA A 39 -0.92 -1.46 2.89
C ALA A 39 -0.95 -0.84 1.48
N VAL A 40 -1.60 0.31 1.29
CA VAL A 40 -1.68 0.99 -0.02
C VAL A 40 -0.28 1.39 -0.52
N PHE A 41 0.58 1.88 0.36
CA PHE A 41 1.96 2.22 0.02
C PHE A 41 2.76 0.97 -0.39
N LYS A 42 2.70 -0.10 0.41
CA LYS A 42 3.39 -1.36 0.12
C LYS A 42 2.89 -2.00 -1.16
N VAL A 43 1.58 -1.99 -1.42
CA VAL A 43 0.98 -2.45 -2.69
C VAL A 43 1.53 -1.63 -3.85
N SER A 44 1.53 -0.30 -3.72
CA SER A 44 1.95 0.60 -4.79
C SER A 44 3.42 0.42 -5.17
N ILE A 45 4.32 0.39 -4.18
CA ILE A 45 5.75 0.16 -4.41
C ILE A 45 6.03 -1.28 -4.81
N GLY A 46 5.42 -2.26 -4.13
CA GLY A 46 5.68 -3.67 -4.39
C GLY A 46 5.29 -4.03 -5.82
N LEU A 47 4.12 -3.58 -6.28
CA LEU A 47 3.70 -3.73 -7.68
C LEU A 47 4.59 -2.94 -8.63
N PHE A 48 4.99 -1.71 -8.28
CA PHE A 48 5.91 -0.94 -9.09
C PHE A 48 7.22 -1.69 -9.30
N LEU A 49 7.89 -2.13 -8.23
CA LEU A 49 9.16 -2.84 -8.30
C LEU A 49 9.00 -4.18 -9.03
N ALA A 50 7.98 -4.96 -8.68
CA ALA A 50 7.71 -6.25 -9.31
C ALA A 50 7.48 -6.10 -10.81
N ILE A 51 6.53 -5.27 -11.24
CA ILE A 51 6.11 -5.13 -12.63
C ILE A 51 7.13 -4.32 -13.43
N TYR A 52 7.58 -3.17 -12.93
CA TYR A 52 8.45 -2.29 -13.69
C TYR A 52 9.79 -2.95 -13.98
N PHE A 53 10.46 -3.55 -13.00
CA PHE A 53 11.76 -4.22 -13.23
C PHE A 53 11.61 -5.56 -13.96
N TRP A 54 10.41 -6.16 -13.96
CA TRP A 54 10.15 -7.34 -14.76
C TRP A 54 10.02 -7.01 -16.26
N PHE A 55 9.28 -5.95 -16.59
CA PHE A 55 9.01 -5.56 -17.97
C PHE A 55 10.04 -4.58 -18.57
N PHE A 56 10.61 -3.70 -17.75
CA PHE A 56 11.52 -2.64 -18.18
C PHE A 56 12.85 -2.76 -17.45
N ARG A 57 13.87 -3.24 -18.15
CA ARG A 57 15.23 -3.26 -17.64
C ARG A 57 15.85 -1.87 -17.77
N PRO A 58 16.24 -1.21 -16.67
CA PRO A 58 16.99 0.04 -16.75
C PRO A 58 18.31 -0.22 -17.48
N LYS A 59 18.72 0.69 -18.36
CA LYS A 59 20.03 0.59 -19.02
C LYS A 59 21.13 0.66 -17.96
N GLY A 60 22.00 -0.35 -17.91
CA GLY A 60 23.10 -0.44 -16.96
C GLY A 60 22.82 -1.29 -15.71
N LEU A 61 21.67 -1.96 -15.65
CA LEU A 61 21.38 -2.98 -14.64
C LEU A 61 21.46 -4.37 -15.29
N ASP A 62 22.19 -5.29 -14.67
CA ASP A 62 22.27 -6.68 -15.12
C ASP A 62 20.92 -7.40 -14.92
N TRP A 63 20.71 -8.52 -15.63
CA TRP A 63 19.40 -9.18 -15.61
C TRP A 63 19.13 -9.81 -14.23
N GLU A 64 20.17 -10.30 -13.56
CA GLU A 64 20.12 -10.85 -12.21
C GLU A 64 19.59 -9.82 -11.22
N ASP A 65 20.14 -8.60 -11.27
CA ASP A 65 19.75 -7.50 -10.39
C ASP A 65 18.28 -7.10 -10.61
N SER A 66 17.83 -7.10 -11.87
CA SER A 66 16.43 -6.80 -12.20
C SER A 66 15.47 -7.82 -11.58
N VAL A 67 15.84 -9.10 -11.62
CA VAL A 67 15.05 -10.18 -11.01
C VAL A 67 15.04 -10.07 -9.48
N ILE A 68 16.18 -9.75 -8.85
CA ILE A 68 16.26 -9.57 -7.40
C ILE A 68 15.35 -8.41 -6.96
N VAL A 69 15.37 -7.28 -7.67
CA VAL A 69 14.50 -6.13 -7.36
C VAL A 69 13.02 -6.47 -7.54
N SER A 70 12.67 -7.22 -8.60
CA SER A 70 11.29 -7.68 -8.79
C SER A 70 10.82 -8.61 -7.66
N ILE A 71 11.67 -9.54 -7.21
CA ILE A 71 11.37 -10.43 -6.09
C ILE A 71 11.22 -9.63 -4.80
N ALA A 72 12.09 -8.65 -4.55
CA ALA A 72 11.97 -7.75 -3.41
C ALA A 72 10.62 -7.00 -3.43
N GLY A 73 10.17 -6.56 -4.60
CA GLY A 73 8.82 -6.00 -4.80
C GLY A 73 7.72 -6.94 -4.36
N ILE A 74 7.78 -8.23 -4.73
CA ILE A 74 6.81 -9.26 -4.33
C ILE A 74 6.89 -9.53 -2.81
N MET A 75 8.09 -9.63 -2.24
CA MET A 75 8.26 -9.83 -0.80
C MET A 75 7.62 -8.70 0.01
N LEU A 76 7.74 -7.46 -0.46
CA LEU A 76 7.14 -6.28 0.16
C LEU A 76 5.60 -6.33 0.16
N LEU A 77 4.99 -6.99 -0.83
CA LEU A 77 3.54 -7.27 -0.83
C LEU A 77 3.15 -8.32 0.21
N ASN A 78 3.99 -9.34 0.44
CA ASN A 78 3.72 -10.38 1.43
C ASN A 78 3.81 -9.87 2.89
N GLU A 79 4.52 -8.76 3.12
CA GLU A 79 4.61 -8.14 4.45
C GLU A 79 3.40 -7.27 4.83
N ILE A 80 2.37 -7.23 3.98
CA ILE A 80 1.13 -6.51 4.29
C ILE A 80 0.38 -7.26 5.40
N LYS A 81 0.17 -6.58 6.52
CA LYS A 81 -0.61 -7.11 7.65
C LYS A 81 -2.10 -6.92 7.37
N PHE A 82 -2.76 -7.98 6.90
CA PHE A 82 -4.20 -7.98 6.65
C PHE A 82 -5.06 -8.04 7.93
N GLY A 83 -4.49 -8.47 9.06
CA GLY A 83 -5.22 -8.63 10.32
C GLY A 83 -5.99 -7.37 10.77
N PRO A 84 -5.33 -6.20 10.92
CA PRO A 84 -6.01 -4.98 11.32
C PRO A 84 -6.98 -4.44 10.24
N LEU A 85 -6.73 -4.73 8.95
CA LEU A 85 -7.64 -4.38 7.86
C LEU A 85 -8.96 -5.17 7.95
N LEU A 86 -8.89 -6.45 8.31
CA LEU A 86 -10.07 -7.29 8.48
C LEU A 86 -10.91 -6.85 9.70
N GLN A 87 -10.25 -6.39 10.76
CA GLN A 87 -10.95 -5.88 11.96
C GLN A 87 -11.73 -4.60 11.66
N LEU A 88 -11.17 -3.71 10.84
CA LEU A 88 -11.88 -2.53 10.33
C LEU A 88 -13.13 -2.87 9.56
N TYR A 89 -13.01 -3.82 8.63
CA TYR A 89 -14.13 -4.24 7.80
C TYR A 89 -15.27 -4.81 8.65
N LYS A 90 -14.94 -5.65 9.65
CA LYS A 90 -15.93 -6.18 10.60
C LYS A 90 -16.58 -5.09 11.45
N ALA A 91 -15.81 -4.10 11.89
CA ALA A 91 -16.34 -2.98 12.67
C ALA A 91 -17.30 -2.09 11.84
N GLU A 92 -17.04 -1.95 10.54
CA GLU A 92 -17.96 -1.27 9.61
C GLU A 92 -19.27 -2.05 9.44
N ASP A 93 -19.20 -3.37 9.22
CA ASP A 93 -20.39 -4.23 9.09
C ASP A 93 -21.26 -4.18 10.36
N GLU A 94 -20.65 -4.26 11.55
CA GLU A 94 -21.37 -4.15 12.83
C GLU A 94 -22.05 -2.79 13.02
N LEU A 95 -21.43 -1.70 12.56
CA LEU A 95 -22.04 -0.37 12.60
C LEU A 95 -23.22 -0.25 11.63
N ILE A 96 -23.08 -0.77 10.41
CA ILE A 96 -24.15 -0.76 9.41
C ILE A 96 -25.35 -1.56 9.92
N ASP A 97 -25.12 -2.70 10.55
CA ASP A 97 -26.17 -3.54 11.13
C ASP A 97 -26.82 -2.84 12.34
N ALA A 98 -26.03 -2.22 13.23
CA ALA A 98 -26.57 -1.44 14.35
C ALA A 98 -27.42 -0.25 13.89
N VAL A 99 -27.05 0.42 12.78
CA VAL A 99 -27.82 1.50 12.17
C VAL A 99 -29.11 0.96 11.57
N LYS A 100 -29.07 -0.15 10.83
CA LYS A 100 -30.28 -0.79 10.28
C LYS A 100 -31.26 -1.20 11.37
N THR A 101 -30.76 -1.75 12.47
CA THR A 101 -31.59 -2.18 13.61
C THR A 101 -32.24 -0.99 14.34
N ASN A 102 -31.57 0.16 14.39
CA ASN A 102 -32.12 1.39 14.98
C ASN A 102 -32.99 2.22 14.02
N SER A 103 -32.86 2.04 12.70
CA SER A 103 -33.62 2.78 11.69
C SER A 103 -35.02 2.25 11.40
N GLY A 104 -35.49 1.21 12.11
CA GLY A 104 -36.90 0.81 12.17
C GLY A 104 -37.62 0.71 10.83
N PHE A 105 -37.31 -0.35 10.07
CA PHE A 105 -38.34 -1.07 9.33
C PHE A 105 -38.62 -2.38 10.07
#